data_AF-A0A5J4UW92-F1
#
_entry.id   AF-A0A5J4UW92-F1
#
_cell.length_a   1.000
_cell.length_b   1.000
_cell.length_c   1.000
_cell.angle_alpha   90.00
_cell.angle_beta   90.00
_cell.angle_gamma   90.00
#
_symmetry.space_group_name_H-M   'P 1'
#
loop_
_entity.id
_entity.type
_entity.pdbx_description
1 polymer ?
#
loop_
_entity_poly.entity_id
_entity_poly.type
_entity_poly.pdbx_seq_one_letter_code
_entity_poly.pdbx_strand_id
1 'polypeptide(L)'
;AQSLIRLYASWLVDHVQKIDRELVTLLIGKAPESELERMVTNVPQELKMPRSYTKFLDSDNASLQDKTLFNRMIKVLKLKQHSTH
;
A
#
# COMPACT_ATOMS: atom_id res chain seq x y z
N ALA A 1 20.58 18.59 5.90
CA ALA A 1 19.42 17.73 6.23
C ALA A 1 18.45 17.56 5.04
N GLN A 2 17.91 18.64 4.46
CA GLN A 2 16.92 18.55 3.36
C GLN A 2 17.41 17.78 2.12
N SER A 3 18.67 17.94 1.71
CA SER A 3 19.21 17.20 0.56
C SER A 3 19.28 15.70 0.80
N LEU A 4 19.59 15.27 2.02
CA LEU A 4 19.61 13.86 2.41
C LEU A 4 18.20 13.26 2.43
N ILE A 5 17.21 14.02 2.93
CA ILE A 5 15.80 13.63 2.92
C ILE A 5 15.31 13.43 1.48
N ARG A 6 15.63 14.36 0.58
CA ARG A 6 15.26 14.26 -0.84
C ARG A 6 15.90 13.05 -1.52
N LEU A 7 17.21 12.85 -1.28
CA LEU A 7 17.93 11.69 -1.82
C LEU A 7 17.30 10.37 -1.35
N TYR A 8 17.02 10.26 -0.05
CA TYR A 8 16.41 9.06 0.53
C TYR A 8 15.01 8.81 -0.03
N ALA A 9 14.17 9.85 -0.12
CA ALA A 9 12.82 9.74 -0.67
C ALA A 9 12.84 9.27 -2.13
N SER A 10 13.69 9.86 -2.97
CA SER A 10 13.85 9.43 -4.37
C SER A 10 14.33 7.99 -4.47
N TRP A 11 15.38 7.62 -3.73
CA TRP A 11 15.91 6.26 -3.73
C TRP A 11 14.86 5.22 -3.30
N LEU A 12 14.07 5.53 -2.27
CA LEU A 12 13.03 4.63 -1.77
C LEU A 12 11.93 4.41 -2.82
N VAL A 13 11.48 5.49 -3.48
CA VAL A 13 10.48 5.40 -4.55
C VAL A 13 10.99 4.53 -5.70
N ASP A 14 12.21 4.79 -6.16
CA ASP A 14 12.82 4.03 -7.27
C ASP A 14 13.00 2.56 -6.90
N HIS A 15 13.43 2.28 -5.67
CA HIS A 15 13.62 0.92 -5.18
C HIS A 15 12.30 0.15 -5.11
N VAL A 16 11.26 0.73 -4.51
CA VAL A 16 9.93 0.09 -4.40
C VAL A 16 9.35 -0.16 -5.78
N GLN A 17 9.43 0.82 -6.69
CA GLN A 17 8.94 0.66 -8.06
C GLN A 17 9.66 -0.46 -8.82
N LYS A 18 10.99 -0.57 -8.66
CA LYS A 18 11.76 -1.63 -9.30
C LYS A 18 11.34 -3.01 -8.79
N ILE A 19 11.30 -3.18 -7.47
CA ILE A 19 10.92 -4.47 -6.85
C ILE A 19 9.50 -4.87 -7.21
N ASP A 20 8.55 -3.91 -7.21
CA ASP A 20 7.16 -4.18 -7.57
C ASP A 20 7.03 -4.64 -9.02
N ARG A 21 7.73 -3.99 -9.97
CA ARG A 21 7.73 -4.43 -11.39
C ARG A 21 8.31 -5.82 -11.56
N GLU A 22 9.46 -6.10 -10.95
CA GLU A 22 10.10 -7.42 -11.01
C GLU A 22 9.17 -8.49 -10.43
N LEU A 23 8.53 -8.22 -9.28
CA LEU A 23 7.57 -9.11 -8.65
C LEU A 23 6.34 -9.33 -9.53
N VAL A 24 5.75 -8.27 -10.08
CA VAL A 24 4.60 -8.37 -11.00
C VAL A 24 4.95 -9.21 -12.21
N THR A 25 6.11 -9.01 -12.85
CA THR A 25 6.56 -9.85 -13.97
C THR A 25 6.71 -11.32 -13.58
N LEU A 26 7.19 -11.61 -12.38
CA LEU A 26 7.32 -13.00 -11.88
C LEU A 26 5.96 -13.64 -11.58
N LEU A 27 4.98 -12.85 -11.15
CA LEU A 27 3.64 -13.32 -10.77
C LEU A 27 2.70 -13.47 -11.98
N ILE A 28 2.85 -12.61 -13.00
CA ILE A 28 2.06 -12.68 -14.24
C ILE A 28 2.22 -14.07 -14.88
N GLY A 29 1.12 -14.80 -14.99
CA GLY A 29 1.05 -16.12 -15.63
C GLY A 29 1.49 -17.31 -14.76
N LYS A 30 1.97 -17.09 -13.53
CA LYS A 30 2.39 -18.18 -12.63
C LYS A 30 1.39 -18.54 -11.54
N ALA A 31 0.56 -17.59 -11.11
CA ALA A 31 -0.48 -17.87 -10.15
C ALA A 31 -1.84 -17.81 -10.86
N PRO A 32 -2.52 -18.95 -11.12
CA PRO A 32 -3.93 -18.90 -11.48
C PRO A 32 -4.67 -18.14 -10.35
N GLU A 33 -5.65 -17.31 -10.71
CA GLU A 33 -6.39 -16.44 -9.78
C GLU A 33 -6.81 -17.17 -8.49
N SER A 34 -7.10 -18.47 -8.57
CA SER A 34 -7.49 -19.35 -7.47
C SER A 34 -6.40 -19.61 -6.40
N GLU A 35 -5.10 -19.60 -6.74
CA GLU A 35 -4.03 -19.81 -5.76
C GLU A 35 -3.74 -18.54 -4.94
N LEU A 36 -3.78 -17.36 -5.57
CA LEU A 36 -3.68 -16.08 -4.88
C LEU A 36 -4.88 -15.86 -3.95
N GLU A 37 -6.10 -16.13 -4.42
CA GLU A 37 -7.30 -16.04 -3.59
C GLU A 37 -7.27 -16.99 -2.38
N ARG A 38 -6.68 -18.20 -2.53
CA ARG A 38 -6.45 -19.14 -1.42
C ARG A 38 -5.43 -18.66 -0.40
N MET A 39 -4.49 -17.80 -0.78
CA MET A 39 -3.54 -17.17 0.17
C MET A 39 -4.13 -15.93 0.85
N VAL A 40 -5.05 -15.23 0.18
CA VAL A 40 -5.72 -14.01 0.71
C VAL A 40 -6.59 -14.32 1.94
N THR A 41 -7.05 -15.55 2.12
CA THR A 41 -7.79 -15.95 3.34
C THR A 41 -6.99 -15.82 4.64
N ASN A 42 -5.66 -15.74 4.57
CA ASN A 42 -4.78 -15.49 5.72
C ASN A 42 -4.37 -14.02 5.89
N VAL A 43 -4.90 -13.11 5.05
CA VAL A 43 -4.65 -11.67 5.24
C VAL A 43 -5.46 -11.22 6.45
N PRO A 44 -4.80 -10.62 7.47
CA PRO A 44 -5.51 -10.07 8.61
C PRO A 44 -6.62 -9.14 8.12
N GLN A 45 -7.87 -9.42 8.49
CA GLN A 45 -9.01 -8.60 8.07
C GLN A 45 -8.96 -7.20 8.64
N GLU A 46 -8.04 -6.91 9.56
CA GLU A 46 -7.91 -5.61 10.20
C GLU A 46 -6.58 -4.97 9.83
N LEU A 47 -6.67 -3.82 9.16
CA LEU A 47 -5.51 -3.00 8.88
C LEU A 47 -5.26 -2.05 10.05
N LYS A 48 -4.18 -2.28 10.79
CA LYS A 48 -3.71 -1.35 11.83
C LYS A 48 -2.91 -0.23 11.19
N MET A 49 -3.54 0.92 11.03
CA MET A 49 -2.91 2.09 10.44
C MET A 49 -2.12 2.89 11.49
N PRO A 50 -0.88 3.31 11.19
CA PRO A 50 -0.19 4.29 12.02
C PRO A 50 -0.98 5.60 12.08
N ARG A 51 -1.12 6.18 13.28
CA ARG A 51 -1.83 7.46 13.48
C ARG A 51 -1.27 8.59 12.60
N SER A 52 0.03 8.57 12.31
CA SER A 52 0.68 9.54 11.41
C SER A 52 0.15 9.45 9.98
N TYR A 53 -0.15 8.26 9.49
CA TYR A 53 -0.65 8.07 8.13
C TYR A 53 -2.12 8.45 8.02
N THR A 54 -2.95 8.11 9.02
CA THR A 54 -4.35 8.61 9.08
C THR A 54 -4.38 10.13 9.09
N LYS A 55 -3.57 10.77 9.94
CA LYS A 55 -3.45 12.24 9.96
C LYS A 55 -2.96 12.83 8.65
N PHE A 56 -2.03 12.16 7.96
CA PHE A 56 -1.60 12.60 6.62
C PHE A 56 -2.77 12.56 5.64
N LEU A 57 -3.47 11.43 5.56
CA LEU A 57 -4.64 11.27 4.69
C LEU A 57 -5.73 12.31 4.99
N ASP A 58 -5.95 12.68 6.25
CA ASP A 58 -6.95 13.69 6.63
C ASP A 58 -6.46 15.14 6.42
N SER A 59 -5.16 15.35 6.22
CA SER A 59 -4.57 16.68 6.05
C SER A 59 -4.67 17.21 4.63
N ASP A 60 -4.44 18.52 4.47
CA ASP A 60 -4.33 19.18 3.17
C ASP A 60 -3.09 18.76 2.36
N ASN A 61 -2.16 18.02 2.98
CA ASN A 61 -0.97 17.51 2.31
C ASN A 61 -1.25 16.24 1.50
N ALA A 62 -2.35 15.53 1.79
CA ALA A 62 -2.75 14.37 1.02
C ALA A 62 -3.54 14.79 -0.22
N SER A 63 -3.09 14.36 -1.38
CA SER A 63 -3.81 14.62 -2.62
C SER A 63 -5.11 13.80 -2.67
N LEU A 64 -6.04 14.23 -3.52
CA LEU A 64 -7.24 13.43 -3.83
C LEU A 64 -6.87 12.04 -4.37
N GLN A 65 -5.76 11.96 -5.10
CA GLN A 65 -5.24 10.71 -5.65
C GLN A 65 -4.79 9.75 -4.52
N ASP A 66 -4.10 10.26 -3.50
CA ASP A 66 -3.66 9.45 -2.34
C ASP A 66 -4.85 8.85 -1.61
N LYS A 67 -5.88 9.68 -1.33
CA LYS A 67 -7.14 9.23 -0.70
C LYS A 67 -7.85 8.17 -1.53
N THR A 68 -7.92 8.39 -2.84
CA THR A 68 -8.60 7.47 -3.78
C THR A 68 -7.88 6.14 -3.87
N LEU A 69 -6.55 6.16 -3.97
CA LEU A 69 -5.71 4.97 -4.02
C LEU A 69 -5.86 4.16 -2.73
N PHE A 70 -5.79 4.83 -1.58
CA PHE A 70 -5.98 4.20 -0.28
C PHE A 70 -7.34 3.50 -0.17
N ASN A 71 -8.43 4.21 -0.49
CA ASN A 71 -9.78 3.64 -0.45
C ASN A 71 -9.95 2.45 -1.41
N ARG A 72 -9.35 2.52 -2.60
CA ARG A 72 -9.34 1.41 -3.56
C ARG A 72 -8.62 0.19 -2.99
N MET A 73 -7.45 0.39 -2.37
CA MET A 73 -6.67 -0.69 -1.75
C MET A 73 -7.47 -1.40 -0.65
N ILE A 74 -8.06 -0.64 0.28
CA ILE A 74 -8.91 -1.19 1.35
C ILE A 74 -10.04 -2.05 0.77
N LYS A 75 -10.70 -1.58 -0.29
CA LYS A 75 -11.79 -2.29 -0.94
C LYS A 75 -11.34 -3.58 -1.63
N VAL A 76 -10.26 -3.52 -2.41
CA VAL A 76 -9.73 -4.69 -3.14
C VAL A 76 -9.29 -5.78 -2.19
N LEU A 77 -8.61 -5.40 -1.10
CA LEU A 77 -8.11 -6.33 -0.09
C LEU A 77 -9.18 -6.72 0.95
N LYS A 78 -10.41 -6.21 0.84
CA LYS A 78 -11.53 -6.46 1.77
C LYS A 78 -11.14 -6.21 3.25
N LEU A 79 -10.32 -5.19 3.49
CA LEU A 79 -9.82 -4.87 4.83
C LEU A 79 -10.86 -4.06 5.60
N LYS A 80 -11.06 -4.40 6.87
CA LYS A 80 -11.76 -3.59 7.86
C LYS A 80 -10.77 -2.60 8.45
N GLN A 81 -11.16 -1.32 8.53
CA GLN A 81 -10.40 -0.36 9.30
C GLN A 81 -10.54 -0.69 10.78
N HIS A 82 -9.42 -0.83 11.49
CA HIS A 82 -9.43 -1.05 12.92
C HIS A 82 -9.82 0.26 13.62
N SER A 83 -11.08 0.37 14.04
CA SER A 83 -11.57 1.48 14.86
C SER A 83 -11.07 1.25 16.29
N THR A 84 -10.08 2.02 16.72
CA THR A 84 -9.73 2.11 18.14
C THR A 84 -10.71 3.11 18.76
N HIS A 85 -11.73 2.59 19.43
CA HIS A 85 -12.50 3.37 20.40
C HIS A 85 -11.61 3.84 21.56
#